data_AF-A0A6H9L0L1-F1
#
_entry.id   AF-A0A6H9L0L1-F1
#
_cell.length_a   1.000
_cell.length_b   1.000
_cell.length_c   1.000
_cell.angle_alpha   90.00
_cell.angle_beta   90.00
_cell.angle_gamma   90.00
#
_symmetry.space_group_name_H-M   'P 1'
#
loop_
_entity.id
_entity.type
_entity.pdbx_description
1 polymer ?
#
loop_
_entity_poly.entity_id
_entity_poly.type
_entity_poly.pdbx_seq_one_letter_code
_entity_poly.pdbx_strand_id
1 'polypeptide(L)'
;MEVEFRKSFLKDLKKCKQTEILKRVKNIIEEIETYENFKKVKNLKPLQGSSNFYRIRVGDFRIGIKFYDDSIIFIRMLHRKDIYRFFP
;
A
#
# COMPACT_ATOMS: atom_id res chain seq x y z
N MET A 1 12.46 -10.51 -2.44
CA MET A 1 11.02 -10.18 -2.54
C MET A 1 10.86 -9.24 -3.71
N GLU A 2 9.94 -9.52 -4.63
CA GLU A 2 9.67 -8.65 -5.78
C GLU A 2 8.56 -7.64 -5.42
N VAL A 3 8.69 -6.40 -5.89
CA VAL A 3 7.69 -5.34 -5.66
C VAL A 3 7.08 -4.91 -6.99
N GLU A 4 5.76 -5.03 -7.11
CA GLU A 4 5.01 -4.65 -8.29
C GLU A 4 4.03 -3.51 -8.02
N PHE A 5 3.80 -2.68 -9.04
CA PHE A 5 2.85 -1.56 -8.97
C PHE A 5 1.76 -1.68 -10.03
N ARG A 6 0.50 -1.79 -9.60
CA ARG A 6 -0.64 -1.72 -10.52
C ARG A 6 -0.78 -0.33 -11.11
N LYS A 7 -1.24 -0.24 -12.36
CA LYS A 7 -1.56 1.04 -13.03
C LYS A 7 -2.49 1.93 -12.20
N SER A 8 -3.42 1.35 -11.43
CA SER A 8 -4.31 2.08 -10.52
C SER A 8 -3.54 2.78 -9.40
N PHE A 9 -2.57 2.12 -8.79
CA PHE A 9 -1.70 2.71 -7.77
C PHE A 9 -0.90 3.89 -8.33
N LEU A 10 -0.31 3.73 -9.52
CA LEU A 10 0.43 4.80 -10.18
C LEU A 10 -0.46 6.01 -10.51
N LYS A 11 -1.71 5.78 -10.94
CA LYS A 11 -2.70 6.85 -11.16
C LYS A 11 -3.07 7.55 -9.86
N ASP A 12 -3.24 6.79 -8.78
CA ASP A 12 -3.57 7.31 -7.46
C ASP A 12 -2.44 8.20 -6.92
N LEU A 13 -1.17 7.78 -7.06
CA LEU A 13 0.00 8.60 -6.73
C LEU A 13 0.01 9.94 -7.48
N LYS A 14 -0.21 9.90 -8.80
CA LYS A 14 -0.26 11.12 -9.64
C LYS A 14 -1.39 12.08 -9.22
N LYS A 15 -2.49 11.56 -8.67
CA LYS A 15 -3.61 12.39 -8.18
C LYS A 15 -3.37 12.98 -6.79
N CYS A 16 -2.46 12.40 -6.00
CA CYS A 16 -2.15 12.89 -4.67
C CYS A 16 -1.33 14.18 -4.75
N LYS A 17 -1.88 15.28 -4.23
CA LYS A 17 -1.19 16.58 -4.16
C LYS A 17 -0.45 16.81 -2.84
N GLN A 18 -0.52 15.87 -1.90
CA GLN A 18 0.05 16.02 -0.57
C GLN A 18 1.47 15.47 -0.53
N THR A 19 2.46 16.36 -0.63
CA THR A 19 3.89 16.02 -0.68
C THR A 19 4.35 15.19 0.52
N GLU A 20 3.85 15.50 1.72
CA GLU A 20 4.18 14.75 2.94
C GLU A 20 3.69 13.30 2.89
N ILE A 21 2.51 13.07 2.32
CA ILE A 21 1.99 11.71 2.13
C ILE A 21 2.84 10.97 1.09
N LEU A 22 3.20 11.61 -0.02
CA LEU A 22 4.06 11.00 -1.04
C LEU A 22 5.44 10.60 -0.48
N LYS A 23 6.06 11.46 0.34
CA LYS A 23 7.31 11.14 1.03
C LYS A 23 7.17 9.91 1.93
N ARG A 24 6.11 9.84 2.73
CA ARG A 24 5.85 8.66 3.58
C ARG A 24 5.60 7.39 2.79
N VAL A 25 4.87 7.48 1.68
CA VAL A 25 4.64 6.33 0.78
C VAL A 25 5.96 5.86 0.18
N LYS A 26 6.83 6.78 -0.25
CA LYS A 26 8.16 6.45 -0.76
C LYS A 26 8.99 5.71 0.30
N ASN A 27 9.09 6.24 1.51
CA ASN A 27 9.85 5.59 2.59
C ASN A 27 9.31 4.19 2.89
N ILE A 28 7.98 4.00 2.88
CA ILE A 28 7.37 2.69 3.04
C ILE A 28 7.81 1.73 1.91
N ILE A 29 7.79 2.16 0.65
CA ILE A 29 8.24 1.34 -0.48
C ILE A 29 9.72 0.95 -0.31
N GLU A 30 10.58 1.90 0.03
CA GLU A 30 12.02 1.65 0.24
C GLU A 30 12.28 0.71 1.42
N GLU A 31 11.55 0.86 2.54
CA GLU A 31 11.59 -0.09 3.66
C GLU A 31 11.17 -1.50 3.19
N ILE A 32 10.11 -1.60 2.41
CA ILE A 32 9.60 -2.88 1.91
C ILE A 32 10.58 -3.58 0.97
N GLU A 33 11.26 -2.81 0.12
CA GLU A 33 12.29 -3.33 -0.80
C GLU A 33 13.56 -3.77 -0.07
N THR A 34 13.88 -3.13 1.07
CA THR A 34 15.11 -3.39 1.83
C THR A 34 14.98 -4.46 2.92
N TYR A 35 13.80 -4.62 3.51
CA TYR A 35 13.58 -5.63 4.55
C TYR A 35 13.17 -6.98 3.96
N GLU A 36 13.92 -8.03 4.28
CA GLU A 36 13.52 -9.43 4.05
C GLU A 36 12.22 -9.83 4.78
N ASN A 37 11.73 -8.98 5.70
CA ASN A 37 10.57 -9.31 6.53
C ASN A 37 9.57 -8.15 6.64
N PHE A 38 8.75 -8.02 5.60
CA PHE A 38 7.64 -7.09 5.47
C PHE A 38 6.67 -7.06 6.68
N LYS A 39 6.54 -8.17 7.42
CA LYS A 39 5.64 -8.26 8.58
C LYS A 39 5.99 -7.28 9.71
N LYS A 40 7.17 -6.64 9.68
CA LYS A 40 7.60 -5.62 10.64
C LYS A 40 7.08 -4.21 10.32
N VAL A 41 6.42 -3.99 9.18
CA VAL A 41 5.81 -2.69 8.85
C VAL A 41 4.68 -2.39 9.85
N LYS A 42 4.95 -1.51 10.83
CA LYS A 42 4.08 -1.23 12.00
C LYS A 42 2.64 -0.84 11.67
N ASN A 43 2.38 -0.37 10.45
CA ASN A 43 1.07 0.12 10.01
C ASN A 43 0.30 -0.85 9.10
N LEU A 44 0.81 -2.08 8.95
CA LEU A 44 0.19 -3.13 8.17
C LEU A 44 -0.93 -3.82 8.96
N LYS A 45 -2.10 -3.94 8.34
CA LYS A 45 -3.18 -4.81 8.85
C LYS A 45 -3.75 -5.67 7.74
N PRO A 46 -4.00 -6.97 7.98
CA PRO A 46 -4.77 -7.79 7.05
C PRO A 46 -6.19 -7.23 6.95
N LEU A 47 -6.79 -7.42 5.78
CA LEU A 47 -8.18 -7.07 5.56
C LEU A 47 -9.07 -8.29 5.87
N GLN A 48 -10.17 -8.06 6.58
CA GLN A 48 -11.08 -9.15 6.96
C GLN A 48 -11.66 -9.83 5.71
N GLY A 49 -11.72 -11.17 5.73
CA GLY A 49 -12.31 -11.97 4.64
C GLY A 49 -11.40 -12.20 3.43
N SER A 50 -10.14 -11.76 3.45
CA SER A 50 -9.20 -11.99 2.35
C SER A 50 -7.83 -12.42 2.88
N SER A 51 -7.40 -13.63 2.53
CA SER A 51 -6.16 -14.24 3.03
C SER A 51 -4.89 -13.47 2.66
N ASN A 52 -4.93 -12.74 1.55
CA ASN A 52 -3.73 -12.16 0.93
C ASN A 52 -3.77 -10.64 0.76
N PHE A 53 -4.84 -9.96 1.20
CA PHE A 53 -4.94 -8.51 1.06
C PHE A 53 -4.67 -7.80 2.39
N TYR A 54 -3.88 -6.75 2.31
CA TYR A 54 -3.47 -5.97 3.46
C TYR A 54 -3.59 -4.49 3.16
N ARG A 55 -3.59 -3.71 4.24
CA ARG A 55 -3.65 -2.27 4.20
C ARG A 55 -2.57 -1.64 5.04
N ILE A 56 -1.90 -0.63 4.49
CA ILE A 56 -0.98 0.23 5.24
C ILE A 56 -1.64 1.58 5.46
N ARG A 57 -1.68 2.06 6.71
CA ARG A 57 -2.19 3.40 7.04
C ARG A 57 -1.09 4.45 6.86
N VAL A 58 -1.39 5.52 6.10
CA VAL A 58 -0.53 6.69 5.93
C VAL A 58 -1.36 7.96 6.14
N GLY A 59 -1.43 8.44 7.38
CA GLY A 59 -2.30 9.55 7.74
C GLY A 59 -3.77 9.27 7.42
N ASP A 60 -4.37 10.11 6.57
CA ASP A 60 -5.72 9.93 6.03
C ASP A 60 -5.79 9.09 4.74
N PHE A 61 -4.65 8.67 4.20
CA PHE A 61 -4.57 7.74 3.09
C PHE A 61 -4.41 6.31 3.59
N ARG A 62 -4.77 5.37 2.73
CA ARG A 62 -4.57 3.95 2.92
C ARG A 62 -4.01 3.38 1.64
N ILE A 63 -2.98 2.57 1.79
CA ILE A 63 -2.35 1.83 0.71
C ILE A 63 -2.93 0.43 0.75
N GLY A 64 -3.44 -0.02 -0.38
CA GLY A 64 -3.90 -1.37 -0.59
C GLY A 64 -2.82 -2.22 -1.25
N ILE A 65 -2.48 -3.34 -0.63
CA ILE A 65 -1.49 -4.28 -1.16
C ILE A 65 -2.01 -5.71 -1.15
N LYS A 66 -1.43 -6.54 -2.01
CA LYS A 66 -1.66 -7.98 -2.05
C LYS A 66 -0.34 -8.74 -1.97
N PHE A 67 -0.35 -9.81 -1.18
CA PHE A 67 0.69 -10.83 -1.20
C PHE A 67 0.35 -11.89 -2.23
N TYR A 68 1.31 -12.21 -3.07
CA TYR A 68 1.19 -13.29 -4.02
C TYR A 68 2.53 -13.97 -4.13
N ASP A 69 2.60 -15.24 -3.74
CA ASP A 69 3.84 -16.00 -3.60
C ASP A 69 4.88 -15.21 -2.76
N ASP A 70 5.98 -14.78 -3.38
CA ASP A 70 7.05 -13.96 -2.77
C ASP A 70 7.08 -12.51 -3.27
N SER A 71 5.94 -12.04 -3.80
CA SER A 71 5.79 -10.70 -4.38
C SER A 71 4.77 -9.86 -3.62
N ILE A 72 5.07 -8.56 -3.50
CA ILE A 72 4.15 -7.55 -2.99
C ILE A 72 3.63 -6.71 -4.14
N ILE A 73 2.32 -6.70 -4.31
CA ILE A 73 1.66 -5.92 -5.34
C ILE A 73 0.97 -4.73 -4.68
N PHE A 74 1.40 -3.51 -5.02
CA PHE A 74 0.73 -2.27 -4.67
C PHE A 74 -0.44 -2.02 -5.62
N ILE A 75 -1.66 -1.98 -5.07
CA ILE A 75 -2.90 -1.95 -5.87
C ILE A 75 -3.54 -0.57 -5.88
N ARG A 76 -3.71 0.07 -4.72
CA ARG A 76 -4.39 1.38 -4.57
C ARG A 76 -3.73 2.26 -3.52
N MET A 77 -3.87 3.57 -3.67
CA MET A 77 -3.51 4.57 -2.65
C MET A 77 -4.62 5.61 -2.56
N LEU A 78 -5.53 5.44 -1.62
CA LEU A 78 -6.76 6.24 -1.57
C LEU A 78 -6.94 6.91 -0.23
N HIS A 79 -7.63 8.05 -0.24
CA HIS A 79 -8.09 8.67 0.99
C HIS A 79 -9.07 7.73 1.71
N ARG A 80 -9.16 7.83 3.04
CA ARG A 80 -9.99 6.95 3.89
C ARG A 80 -11.44 6.83 3.47
N LYS A 81 -11.97 7.93 2.90
CA LYS A 81 -13.35 8.06 2.46
C LYS A 81 -13.64 7.30 1.16
N ASP A 82 -12.58 7.07 0.38
CA ASP A 82 -12.69 6.50 -0.96
C ASP A 82 -12.26 5.03 -0.97
N ILE A 83 -11.35 4.62 -0.08
CA ILE A 83 -10.75 3.28 -0.16
C ILE A 83 -11.80 2.16 -0.07
N TYR A 84 -12.81 2.25 0.79
CA TYR A 84 -13.84 1.22 0.93
C TYR A 84 -14.78 1.08 -0.28
N ARG A 85 -14.72 2.01 -1.25
CA ARG A 85 -15.43 1.85 -2.54
C ARG A 85 -14.63 1.05 -3.57
N PHE A 86 -13.35 0.83 -3.30
CA PHE A 86 -12.37 0.48 -4.33
C PHE A 86 -11.31 -0.55 -3.87
N PHE A 87 -11.18 -0.82 -2.56
CA PHE A 87 -10.17 -1.70 -1.97
C PHE A 87 -10.37 -2.00 -0.45
N PRO A 88 -10.27 -3.26 -0.01
CA PRO A 88 -10.81 -4.44 -0.69
C PRO A 88 -12.34 -4.40 -0.70
#